data_AF-A0A6I7XPH1-F1
#
_entry.id   AF-A0A6I7XPH1-F1
#
_cell.length_a   1.000
_cell.length_b   1.000
_cell.length_c   1.000
_cell.angle_alpha   90.00
_cell.angle_beta   90.00
_cell.angle_gamma   90.00
#
_symmetry.space_group_name_H-M   'P 1'
#
loop_
_entity.id
_entity.type
_entity.pdbx_description
1 polymer ?
#
loop_
_entity_poly.entity_id
_entity_poly.type
_entity_poly.pdbx_seq_one_letter_code
_entity_poly.pdbx_strand_id
1 'polypeptide(L)'
;MRRPVALRLSAALSTMALAAATGAVLTMPEASAAVAGGATGFASQNGGTTGGAGGQTVRATTGTQIHEALCGRASSSTPITIEVEGTINHANTAKVSGDSCNTAAGVIELKQISNVTLVGVGSGAVFDQLGIHIRQSSNIIIQNVTVKNVKKSGSPTSNGGDAIGMESDVRNVWVDHATLEASGGEDDGFDGLFDMKDNTQYVTLSYSILRNSGRGGLIGSSETQLDNGYVTFHHNLYENVDSRTPLLRGGVAHIYNNYYMKLNKSGINSRAGAHAKVDNNYFKDSKDVLGTFYTDTTGYWQVSGNTFDNVTWSSPGTENHPAGPDPKSNTTVSIPYAYTLDAASCVPSLVTGTAGAGKGLKVSDGDCSTTTPTPDPTDPTPNPTDPTDPTTPGGTNLSLGAGADGSSKASGTSYGNVRDGDLGTYWSPAGSTGSVSVKWPSATSVSAVTIREAAGAQGVIGSWRLLNADTGAVLKTGSGAGSVTIPATSLRKLTFEITGASGTPKVAEFETYAG
;
A
#
# COMPACT_ATOMS: atom_id res chain seq x y z
N MET A 1 -104.04 29.80 8.66
CA MET A 1 -103.67 31.19 9.03
C MET A 1 -102.14 31.28 9.05
N ARG A 2 -101.59 32.33 8.42
CA ARG A 2 -100.23 32.92 8.61
C ARG A 2 -98.97 32.01 8.48
N ARG A 3 -98.42 31.97 7.24
CA ARG A 3 -97.02 32.25 6.75
C ARG A 3 -95.86 32.42 7.79
N PRO A 4 -94.55 32.40 7.42
CA PRO A 4 -93.87 32.09 6.12
C PRO A 4 -92.45 31.42 6.22
N VAL A 5 -91.68 31.39 5.09
CA VAL A 5 -90.19 31.38 4.94
C VAL A 5 -89.46 30.04 5.19
N ALA A 6 -88.36 29.62 4.55
CA ALA A 6 -87.71 29.78 3.23
C ALA A 6 -86.56 28.75 3.16
N LEU A 7 -85.99 28.56 1.96
CA LEU A 7 -84.85 27.75 1.55
C LEU A 7 -83.71 27.51 2.57
N ARG A 8 -83.08 26.32 2.49
CA ARG A 8 -81.66 26.09 2.05
C ARG A 8 -81.29 24.61 2.28
N LEU A 9 -81.00 23.85 1.22
CA LEU A 9 -79.67 23.51 0.66
C LEU A 9 -78.70 22.76 1.61
N SER A 10 -78.54 21.46 1.32
CA SER A 10 -77.31 20.67 1.14
C SER A 10 -76.09 20.90 2.04
N ALA A 11 -75.54 19.81 2.61
CA ALA A 11 -74.30 19.18 2.12
C ALA A 11 -73.75 18.12 3.09
N ALA A 12 -73.34 16.98 2.53
CA ALA A 12 -72.51 15.98 3.17
C ALA A 12 -71.08 16.51 3.36
N LEU A 13 -70.43 16.14 4.46
CA LEU A 13 -68.97 16.18 4.59
C LEU A 13 -68.48 14.90 5.26
N SER A 14 -68.01 13.99 4.41
CA SER A 14 -67.11 12.90 4.74
C SER A 14 -65.70 13.45 4.90
N THR A 15 -65.17 13.41 6.12
CA THR A 15 -63.78 13.76 6.45
C THR A 15 -62.82 12.67 5.95
N MET A 16 -62.09 12.95 4.89
CA MET A 16 -60.86 12.22 4.54
C MET A 16 -59.71 12.70 5.44
N ALA A 17 -59.14 11.79 6.23
CA ALA A 17 -57.86 12.00 6.90
C ALA A 17 -56.72 11.63 5.93
N LEU A 18 -55.93 12.63 5.53
CA LEU A 18 -54.74 12.45 4.71
C LEU A 18 -53.56 12.15 5.65
N ALA A 19 -53.14 10.89 5.74
CA ALA A 19 -51.90 10.53 6.41
C ALA A 19 -50.71 10.78 5.47
N ALA A 20 -50.00 11.88 5.67
CA ALA A 20 -48.72 12.13 5.02
C ALA A 20 -47.65 11.25 5.68
N ALA A 21 -47.29 10.13 5.04
CA ALA A 21 -46.12 9.37 5.40
C ALA A 21 -44.87 10.11 4.89
N THR A 22 -44.26 10.92 5.75
CA THR A 22 -42.89 11.42 5.54
C THR A 22 -41.94 10.25 5.65
N GLY A 23 -41.55 9.68 4.52
CA GLY A 23 -40.44 8.74 4.43
C GLY A 23 -39.15 9.45 4.83
N ALA A 24 -38.66 9.18 6.04
CA ALA A 24 -37.29 9.49 6.40
C ALA A 24 -36.38 8.59 5.55
N VAL A 25 -35.84 9.14 4.47
CA VAL A 25 -34.71 8.53 3.77
C VAL A 25 -33.54 8.66 4.74
N LEU A 26 -33.27 7.59 5.49
CA LEU A 26 -32.01 7.44 6.21
C LEU A 26 -30.94 7.33 5.12
N THR A 27 -30.27 8.44 4.83
CA THR A 27 -29.01 8.43 4.10
C THR A 27 -28.00 7.72 5.00
N MET A 28 -27.87 6.41 4.82
CA MET A 28 -26.70 5.69 5.34
C MET A 28 -25.49 6.25 4.60
N PRO A 29 -24.39 6.57 5.30
CA PRO A 29 -23.15 6.88 4.61
C PRO A 29 -22.70 5.59 3.92
N GLU A 30 -22.80 5.54 2.59
CA GLU A 30 -22.05 4.57 1.81
C GLU A 30 -20.56 4.91 1.99
N ALA A 31 -19.92 4.25 2.95
CA ALA A 31 -18.47 4.16 2.95
C ALA A 31 -18.10 3.23 1.80
N SER A 32 -17.92 3.80 0.60
CA SER A 32 -17.00 3.19 -0.35
C SER A 32 -15.60 3.42 0.20
N ALA A 33 -14.92 2.34 0.56
CA ALA A 33 -13.51 2.46 0.91
C ALA A 33 -12.73 2.18 -0.36
N ALA A 34 -12.36 3.25 -1.07
CA ALA A 34 -11.23 3.19 -1.96
C ALA A 34 -10.00 2.72 -1.16
N VAL A 35 -9.10 1.98 -1.81
CA VAL A 35 -7.74 1.74 -1.28
C VAL A 35 -7.17 3.08 -0.84
N ALA A 36 -6.84 3.21 0.44
CA ALA A 36 -6.27 4.46 0.93
C ALA A 36 -4.74 4.38 0.89
N GLY A 37 -4.12 5.35 0.20
CA GLY A 37 -2.67 5.46 0.08
C GLY A 37 -2.04 4.55 -0.98
N GLY A 38 -0.77 4.80 -1.27
CA GLY A 38 0.05 3.98 -2.18
C GLY A 38 0.90 2.96 -1.41
N ALA A 39 1.20 1.83 -2.06
CA ALA A 39 2.05 0.81 -1.47
C ALA A 39 3.42 1.38 -1.08
N THR A 40 3.86 1.04 0.12
CA THR A 40 5.16 1.45 0.68
C THR A 40 6.17 0.31 0.56
N GLY A 41 7.39 0.54 1.06
CA GLY A 41 8.37 -0.52 1.21
C GLY A 41 8.79 -1.17 -0.10
N PHE A 42 9.12 -2.45 -0.05
CA PHE A 42 9.49 -3.21 -1.24
C PHE A 42 8.31 -3.45 -2.20
N ALA A 43 7.06 -3.38 -1.74
CA ALA A 43 5.89 -3.47 -2.63
C ALA A 43 5.77 -2.25 -3.56
N SER A 44 6.37 -1.12 -3.21
CA SER A 44 6.49 0.06 -4.08
C SER A 44 7.52 -0.10 -5.21
N GLN A 45 8.38 -1.11 -5.13
CA GLN A 45 9.47 -1.34 -6.08
C GLN A 45 8.99 -2.24 -7.23
N ASN A 46 9.86 -2.56 -8.19
CA ASN A 46 9.54 -3.47 -9.29
C ASN A 46 8.27 -3.06 -10.08
N GLY A 47 8.12 -1.76 -10.38
CA GLY A 47 6.94 -1.22 -11.06
C GLY A 47 5.78 -0.86 -10.12
N GLY A 48 5.88 -1.14 -8.83
CA GLY A 48 4.91 -0.74 -7.81
C GLY A 48 3.78 -1.74 -7.61
N THR A 49 2.88 -1.42 -6.66
CA THR A 49 1.68 -2.19 -6.37
C THR A 49 0.49 -1.24 -6.34
N THR A 50 -0.42 -1.39 -7.30
CA THR A 50 -1.65 -0.61 -7.49
C THR A 50 -2.92 -1.43 -7.33
N GLY A 51 -2.80 -2.77 -7.24
CA GLY A 51 -3.93 -3.67 -7.06
C GLY A 51 -4.98 -3.52 -8.16
N GLY A 52 -6.22 -3.34 -7.74
CA GLY A 52 -7.40 -3.15 -8.59
C GLY A 52 -7.63 -1.76 -9.16
N ALA A 53 -6.71 -0.81 -8.96
CA ALA A 53 -6.89 0.57 -9.40
C ALA A 53 -7.16 0.67 -10.92
N GLY A 54 -8.05 1.57 -11.31
CA GLY A 54 -8.53 1.71 -12.71
C GLY A 54 -9.48 0.61 -13.18
N GLY A 55 -9.81 -0.35 -12.31
CA GLY A 55 -10.73 -1.44 -12.56
C GLY A 55 -12.15 -1.20 -12.08
N GLN A 56 -12.99 -2.23 -12.22
CA GLN A 56 -14.31 -2.23 -11.60
C GLN A 56 -14.20 -2.34 -10.08
N THR A 57 -15.10 -1.67 -9.37
CA THR A 57 -15.32 -1.87 -7.94
C THR A 57 -16.61 -2.64 -7.73
N VAL A 58 -16.55 -3.74 -6.98
CA VAL A 58 -17.70 -4.59 -6.67
C VAL A 58 -17.76 -4.90 -5.18
N ARG A 59 -18.96 -5.20 -4.68
CA ARG A 59 -19.16 -5.60 -3.29
C ARG A 59 -19.33 -7.12 -3.16
N ALA A 60 -18.77 -7.69 -2.11
CA ALA A 60 -18.90 -9.10 -1.77
C ALA A 60 -19.19 -9.28 -0.28
N THR A 61 -20.13 -10.17 0.03
CA THR A 61 -20.52 -10.55 1.41
C THR A 61 -20.32 -12.04 1.70
N THR A 62 -19.83 -12.78 0.71
CA THR A 62 -19.54 -14.22 0.77
C THR A 62 -18.27 -14.52 -0.02
N GLY A 63 -17.59 -15.63 0.29
CA GLY A 63 -16.39 -16.03 -0.45
C GLY A 63 -16.73 -16.47 -1.88
N THR A 64 -17.92 -17.04 -2.09
CA THR A 64 -18.42 -17.32 -3.44
C THR A 64 -18.55 -16.05 -4.26
N GLN A 65 -19.06 -14.95 -3.70
CA GLN A 65 -19.13 -13.66 -4.41
C GLN A 65 -17.75 -13.07 -4.72
N ILE A 66 -16.76 -13.26 -3.83
CA ILE A 66 -15.36 -12.92 -4.14
C ILE A 66 -14.89 -13.72 -5.35
N HIS A 67 -15.12 -15.03 -5.38
CA HIS A 67 -14.77 -15.87 -6.53
C HIS A 67 -15.52 -15.47 -7.80
N GLU A 68 -16.82 -15.18 -7.73
CA GLU A 68 -17.63 -14.67 -8.85
C GLU A 68 -17.05 -13.37 -9.40
N ALA A 69 -16.67 -12.44 -8.53
CA ALA A 69 -16.02 -11.19 -8.92
C ALA A 69 -14.69 -11.43 -9.66
N LEU A 70 -13.84 -12.34 -9.16
CA LEU A 70 -12.57 -12.67 -9.81
C LEU A 70 -12.78 -13.33 -11.19
N CYS A 71 -13.76 -14.24 -11.30
CA CYS A 71 -14.07 -14.97 -12.52
C CYS A 71 -14.92 -14.18 -13.54
N GLY A 72 -15.59 -13.11 -13.11
CA GLY A 72 -16.44 -12.26 -13.95
C GLY A 72 -15.66 -11.24 -14.78
N ARG A 73 -14.34 -11.17 -14.62
CA ARG A 73 -13.48 -10.21 -15.31
C ARG A 73 -13.18 -10.65 -16.74
N ALA A 74 -12.89 -9.67 -17.61
CA ALA A 74 -12.58 -9.93 -19.02
C ALA A 74 -11.31 -10.79 -19.22
N SER A 75 -10.33 -10.68 -18.32
CA SER A 75 -9.12 -11.50 -18.29
C SER A 75 -8.59 -11.62 -16.86
N SER A 76 -7.68 -12.56 -16.61
CA SER A 76 -7.03 -12.74 -15.30
C SER A 76 -6.22 -11.52 -14.85
N SER A 77 -5.87 -10.63 -15.77
CA SER A 77 -5.13 -9.38 -15.54
C SER A 77 -6.01 -8.12 -15.54
N THR A 78 -7.32 -8.23 -15.76
CA THR A 78 -8.20 -7.06 -15.72
C THR A 78 -8.30 -6.55 -14.27
N PRO A 79 -8.00 -5.27 -13.98
CA PRO A 79 -8.02 -4.76 -12.61
C PRO A 79 -9.41 -4.87 -11.96
N ILE A 80 -9.45 -5.20 -10.67
CA ILE A 80 -10.67 -5.23 -9.86
C ILE A 80 -10.43 -4.85 -8.40
N THR A 81 -11.30 -4.02 -7.85
CA THR A 81 -11.42 -3.79 -6.41
C THR A 81 -12.66 -4.50 -5.88
N ILE A 82 -12.46 -5.35 -4.89
CA ILE A 82 -13.54 -6.11 -4.23
C ILE A 82 -13.65 -5.58 -2.80
N GLU A 83 -14.70 -4.80 -2.57
CA GLU A 83 -15.11 -4.31 -1.26
C GLU A 83 -15.83 -5.44 -0.51
N VAL A 84 -15.21 -5.94 0.55
CA VAL A 84 -15.71 -7.07 1.33
C VAL A 84 -16.38 -6.56 2.60
N GLU A 85 -17.58 -7.05 2.89
CA GLU A 85 -18.30 -6.74 4.11
C GLU A 85 -18.89 -7.99 4.75
N GLY A 86 -18.78 -8.09 6.08
CA GLY A 86 -19.30 -9.19 6.87
C GLY A 86 -18.33 -10.36 6.99
N THR A 87 -18.89 -11.53 7.35
CA THR A 87 -18.10 -12.74 7.65
C THR A 87 -18.05 -13.69 6.46
N ILE A 88 -16.84 -13.94 5.99
CA ILE A 88 -16.48 -14.92 4.98
C ILE A 88 -15.98 -16.19 5.66
N ASN A 89 -16.52 -17.35 5.32
CA ASN A 89 -16.18 -18.62 5.95
C ASN A 89 -16.38 -19.80 4.98
N HIS A 90 -16.10 -21.02 5.44
CA HIS A 90 -16.24 -22.22 4.62
C HIS A 90 -17.66 -22.44 4.05
N ALA A 91 -18.70 -22.14 4.82
CA ALA A 91 -20.08 -22.39 4.41
C ALA A 91 -20.54 -21.48 3.27
N ASN A 92 -19.93 -20.31 3.12
CA ASN A 92 -20.26 -19.34 2.08
C ASN A 92 -19.13 -19.15 1.03
N THR A 93 -18.21 -20.13 0.93
CA THR A 93 -17.08 -20.08 -0.01
C THR A 93 -17.05 -21.32 -0.90
N ALA A 94 -17.78 -21.27 -2.00
CA ALA A 94 -17.77 -22.29 -3.04
C ALA A 94 -16.77 -21.96 -4.16
N LYS A 95 -16.32 -23.00 -4.87
CA LYS A 95 -15.51 -22.83 -6.08
C LYS A 95 -16.35 -22.19 -7.19
N VAL A 96 -15.78 -21.21 -7.88
CA VAL A 96 -16.30 -20.65 -9.14
C VAL A 96 -15.25 -20.87 -10.23
N SER A 97 -15.69 -21.13 -11.45
CA SER A 97 -14.77 -21.38 -12.58
C SER A 97 -15.08 -20.39 -13.71
N GLY A 98 -14.02 -19.91 -14.36
CA GLY A 98 -14.08 -18.98 -15.49
C GLY A 98 -12.67 -18.76 -16.05
N ASP A 99 -12.57 -18.18 -17.24
CA ASP A 99 -11.29 -18.03 -17.95
C ASP A 99 -10.33 -17.03 -17.26
N SER A 100 -10.85 -16.18 -16.37
CA SER A 100 -10.10 -15.13 -15.67
C SER A 100 -9.75 -15.46 -14.22
N CYS A 101 -9.97 -16.70 -13.77
CA CYS A 101 -9.72 -17.10 -12.38
C CYS A 101 -9.32 -18.57 -12.24
N ASN A 102 -8.65 -18.90 -11.13
CA ASN A 102 -8.40 -20.28 -10.71
C ASN A 102 -8.71 -20.41 -9.22
N THR A 103 -9.98 -20.67 -8.88
CA THR A 103 -10.45 -20.69 -7.49
C THR A 103 -10.66 -22.10 -6.93
N ALA A 104 -10.77 -22.20 -5.60
CA ALA A 104 -11.08 -23.43 -4.88
C ALA A 104 -12.12 -23.17 -3.79
N ALA A 105 -12.89 -24.19 -3.41
CA ALA A 105 -13.83 -24.08 -2.29
C ALA A 105 -13.07 -24.08 -0.96
N GLY A 106 -13.60 -23.40 0.06
CA GLY A 106 -13.00 -23.42 1.41
C GLY A 106 -11.66 -22.69 1.53
N VAL A 107 -11.33 -21.80 0.60
CA VAL A 107 -10.17 -20.88 0.64
C VAL A 107 -10.49 -19.69 -0.25
N ILE A 108 -9.93 -18.51 0.04
CA ILE A 108 -9.91 -17.39 -0.93
C ILE A 108 -8.65 -17.50 -1.75
N GLU A 109 -8.77 -17.96 -2.99
CA GLU A 109 -7.64 -18.27 -3.85
C GLU A 109 -7.41 -17.16 -4.89
N LEU A 110 -6.29 -16.45 -4.76
CA LEU A 110 -5.77 -15.49 -5.73
C LEU A 110 -4.64 -16.15 -6.52
N LYS A 111 -5.02 -16.97 -7.50
CA LYS A 111 -4.10 -17.82 -8.25
C LYS A 111 -4.08 -17.51 -9.73
N GLN A 112 -2.87 -17.42 -10.30
CA GLN A 112 -2.63 -17.11 -11.72
C GLN A 112 -3.34 -15.83 -12.16
N ILE A 113 -3.28 -14.82 -11.29
CA ILE A 113 -4.09 -13.61 -11.39
C ILE A 113 -3.22 -12.38 -11.17
N SER A 114 -3.66 -11.23 -11.67
CA SER A 114 -3.08 -9.96 -11.29
C SER A 114 -4.09 -8.84 -11.15
N ASN A 115 -3.64 -7.74 -10.55
CA ASN A 115 -4.37 -6.48 -10.43
C ASN A 115 -5.65 -6.63 -9.59
N VAL A 116 -5.51 -7.10 -8.36
CA VAL A 116 -6.64 -7.35 -7.45
C VAL A 116 -6.45 -6.58 -6.15
N THR A 117 -7.50 -5.88 -5.73
CA THR A 117 -7.63 -5.37 -4.37
C THR A 117 -8.74 -6.14 -3.65
N LEU A 118 -8.45 -6.67 -2.47
CA LEU A 118 -9.44 -7.08 -1.47
C LEU A 118 -9.41 -6.06 -0.33
N VAL A 119 -10.50 -5.35 -0.09
CA VAL A 119 -10.56 -4.31 0.96
C VAL A 119 -11.80 -4.48 1.84
N GLY A 120 -11.62 -4.50 3.16
CA GLY A 120 -12.74 -4.53 4.10
C GLY A 120 -13.45 -3.18 4.20
N VAL A 121 -14.78 -3.18 4.17
CA VAL A 121 -15.63 -1.98 4.22
C VAL A 121 -16.77 -2.10 5.23
N GLY A 122 -17.47 -0.99 5.49
CA GLY A 122 -18.67 -0.99 6.31
C GLY A 122 -18.45 -1.54 7.71
N SER A 123 -19.18 -2.60 8.07
CA SER A 123 -19.05 -3.32 9.34
C SER A 123 -17.74 -4.14 9.48
N GLY A 124 -16.89 -4.15 8.46
CA GLY A 124 -15.60 -4.85 8.42
C GLY A 124 -15.67 -6.17 7.65
N ALA A 125 -14.52 -6.65 7.17
CA ALA A 125 -14.38 -7.96 6.53
C ALA A 125 -13.70 -8.94 7.48
N VAL A 126 -14.36 -10.04 7.80
CA VAL A 126 -13.82 -11.11 8.66
C VAL A 126 -13.77 -12.42 7.88
N PHE A 127 -12.58 -12.95 7.66
CA PHE A 127 -12.35 -14.29 7.15
C PHE A 127 -12.18 -15.23 8.36
N ASP A 128 -13.24 -15.95 8.70
CA ASP A 128 -13.30 -16.82 9.88
C ASP A 128 -13.00 -18.27 9.49
N GLN A 129 -11.89 -18.79 10.03
CA GLN A 129 -11.32 -20.11 9.74
C GLN A 129 -10.92 -20.32 8.27
N LEU A 130 -10.94 -19.25 7.46
CA LEU A 130 -10.73 -19.28 6.02
C LEU A 130 -9.48 -18.45 5.67
N GLY A 131 -8.48 -19.06 5.02
CA GLY A 131 -7.25 -18.37 4.63
C GLY A 131 -7.37 -17.66 3.28
N ILE A 132 -6.46 -16.72 3.06
CA ILE A 132 -6.23 -16.09 1.75
C ILE A 132 -4.92 -16.63 1.16
N HIS A 133 -5.01 -17.27 0.00
CA HIS A 133 -3.88 -17.89 -0.66
C HIS A 133 -3.53 -17.13 -1.94
N ILE A 134 -2.29 -16.68 -2.07
CA ILE A 134 -1.78 -15.97 -3.25
C ILE A 134 -0.76 -16.85 -3.95
N ARG A 135 -0.99 -17.17 -5.22
CA ARG A 135 -0.14 -18.11 -5.95
C ARG A 135 0.07 -17.73 -7.40
N GLN A 136 1.31 -17.69 -7.87
CA GLN A 136 1.66 -17.34 -9.26
C GLN A 136 0.97 -16.04 -9.72
N SER A 137 0.99 -15.03 -8.86
CA SER A 137 0.15 -13.85 -8.98
C SER A 137 0.92 -12.58 -8.67
N SER A 138 0.44 -11.46 -9.18
CA SER A 138 1.13 -10.18 -8.97
C SER A 138 0.21 -8.98 -8.86
N ASN A 139 0.73 -7.90 -8.28
CA ASN A 139 0.01 -6.65 -8.08
C ASN A 139 -1.29 -6.86 -7.28
N ILE A 140 -1.12 -7.27 -6.03
CA ILE A 140 -2.23 -7.62 -5.13
C ILE A 140 -2.21 -6.69 -3.90
N ILE A 141 -3.37 -6.12 -3.56
CA ILE A 141 -3.58 -5.35 -2.34
C ILE A 141 -4.59 -6.10 -1.46
N ILE A 142 -4.26 -6.27 -0.18
CA ILE A 142 -5.19 -6.76 0.85
C ILE A 142 -5.22 -5.74 1.98
N GLN A 143 -6.36 -5.11 2.21
CA GLN A 143 -6.49 -3.99 3.14
C GLN A 143 -7.68 -4.10 4.09
N ASN A 144 -7.50 -3.66 5.33
CA ASN A 144 -8.59 -3.53 6.31
C ASN A 144 -9.37 -4.83 6.58
N VAL A 145 -8.70 -5.99 6.51
CA VAL A 145 -9.32 -7.31 6.70
C VAL A 145 -8.92 -7.93 8.03
N THR A 146 -9.81 -8.72 8.62
CA THR A 146 -9.47 -9.64 9.71
C THR A 146 -9.46 -11.06 9.19
N VAL A 147 -8.37 -11.81 9.36
CA VAL A 147 -8.28 -13.23 9.07
C VAL A 147 -7.97 -13.96 10.36
N LYS A 148 -8.82 -14.91 10.77
CA LYS A 148 -8.66 -15.56 12.07
C LYS A 148 -8.85 -17.07 12.03
N ASN A 149 -8.08 -17.75 12.87
CA ASN A 149 -8.23 -19.16 13.20
C ASN A 149 -8.20 -20.12 12.00
N VAL A 150 -7.33 -19.84 11.02
CA VAL A 150 -7.14 -20.69 9.85
C VAL A 150 -6.43 -21.98 10.25
N LYS A 151 -7.07 -23.12 10.03
CA LYS A 151 -6.55 -24.41 10.50
C LYS A 151 -5.82 -25.19 9.42
N LYS A 152 -4.66 -25.73 9.80
CA LYS A 152 -3.89 -26.73 9.05
C LYS A 152 -4.45 -28.14 9.23
N SER A 153 -4.90 -28.43 10.44
CA SER A 153 -5.41 -29.75 10.83
C SER A 153 -6.67 -29.61 11.71
N GLY A 154 -7.43 -30.71 11.84
CA GLY A 154 -8.79 -30.66 12.36
C GLY A 154 -9.79 -30.31 11.25
N SER A 155 -10.95 -29.77 11.60
CA SER A 155 -11.96 -29.34 10.63
C SER A 155 -12.65 -28.06 11.11
N PRO A 156 -13.00 -27.14 10.19
CA PRO A 156 -12.59 -27.12 8.78
C PRO A 156 -11.11 -26.75 8.63
N THR A 157 -10.46 -27.13 7.51
CA THR A 157 -9.09 -26.70 7.16
C THR A 157 -9.12 -25.77 5.97
N SER A 158 -8.18 -24.81 5.94
CA SER A 158 -8.02 -23.88 4.83
C SER A 158 -6.55 -23.48 4.68
N ASN A 159 -6.12 -23.26 3.44
CA ASN A 159 -4.82 -22.65 3.12
C ASN A 159 -3.60 -23.26 3.85
N GLY A 160 -3.59 -24.58 4.11
CA GLY A 160 -2.53 -25.23 4.87
C GLY A 160 -2.33 -24.72 6.31
N GLY A 161 -3.26 -23.91 6.83
CA GLY A 161 -3.18 -23.25 8.14
C GLY A 161 -2.67 -21.81 8.12
N ASP A 162 -2.29 -21.29 6.96
CA ASP A 162 -1.77 -19.93 6.86
C ASP A 162 -2.91 -18.91 6.81
N ALA A 163 -2.86 -17.84 7.64
CA ALA A 163 -3.88 -16.78 7.54
C ALA A 163 -3.80 -16.08 6.18
N ILE A 164 -2.60 -15.62 5.80
CA ILE A 164 -2.28 -15.24 4.43
C ILE A 164 -1.02 -16.02 4.01
N GLY A 165 -1.18 -16.87 3.00
CA GLY A 165 -0.10 -17.69 2.45
C GLY A 165 0.24 -17.24 1.04
N MET A 166 1.53 -17.11 0.73
CA MET A 166 2.03 -16.78 -0.59
C MET A 166 3.02 -17.85 -1.05
N GLU A 167 2.80 -18.41 -2.24
CA GLU A 167 3.71 -19.40 -2.81
C GLU A 167 3.78 -19.34 -4.33
N SER A 168 4.92 -19.76 -4.88
CA SER A 168 5.17 -19.96 -6.31
C SER A 168 5.05 -18.67 -7.12
N ASP A 169 6.17 -17.97 -7.34
CA ASP A 169 6.26 -16.83 -8.27
C ASP A 169 5.27 -15.69 -7.97
N VAL A 170 5.20 -15.26 -6.70
CA VAL A 170 4.38 -14.11 -6.28
C VAL A 170 5.20 -12.82 -6.32
N ARG A 171 4.63 -11.72 -6.85
CA ARG A 171 5.31 -10.42 -6.99
C ARG A 171 4.40 -9.27 -6.56
N ASN A 172 4.96 -8.22 -5.94
CA ASN A 172 4.26 -6.95 -5.73
C ASN A 172 2.95 -7.14 -4.95
N VAL A 173 3.08 -7.45 -3.66
CA VAL A 173 1.94 -7.64 -2.75
C VAL A 173 2.03 -6.65 -1.61
N TRP A 174 0.95 -5.92 -1.37
CA TRP A 174 0.82 -5.02 -0.24
C TRP A 174 -0.33 -5.47 0.65
N VAL A 175 0.00 -5.91 1.86
CA VAL A 175 -0.97 -6.23 2.91
C VAL A 175 -0.87 -5.17 3.96
N ASP A 176 -1.99 -4.49 4.23
CA ASP A 176 -1.99 -3.28 5.05
C ASP A 176 -3.23 -3.21 5.94
N HIS A 177 -3.07 -2.76 7.19
CA HIS A 177 -4.18 -2.70 8.15
C HIS A 177 -4.94 -4.02 8.30
N ALA A 178 -4.23 -5.15 8.23
CA ALA A 178 -4.82 -6.46 8.45
C ALA A 178 -4.78 -6.84 9.94
N THR A 179 -5.70 -7.67 10.40
CA THR A 179 -5.62 -8.37 11.69
C THR A 179 -5.58 -9.86 11.45
N LEU A 180 -4.42 -10.47 11.70
CA LEU A 180 -4.15 -11.89 11.53
C LEU A 180 -4.04 -12.54 12.90
N GLU A 181 -4.92 -13.50 13.17
CA GLU A 181 -5.05 -14.10 14.49
C GLU A 181 -5.16 -15.62 14.41
N ALA A 182 -4.49 -16.31 15.35
CA ALA A 182 -4.72 -17.71 15.63
C ALA A 182 -5.15 -17.89 17.08
N SER A 183 -5.45 -19.13 17.48
CA SER A 183 -5.76 -19.47 18.86
C SER A 183 -4.84 -20.59 19.37
N GLY A 184 -3.53 -20.47 19.10
CA GLY A 184 -2.55 -21.48 19.47
C GLY A 184 -1.44 -21.68 18.44
N GLY A 185 -0.76 -22.83 18.54
CA GLY A 185 0.34 -23.21 17.67
C GLY A 185 0.06 -24.44 16.81
N GLU A 186 1.13 -25.07 16.34
CA GLU A 186 1.05 -26.28 15.49
C GLU A 186 0.38 -27.46 16.21
N ASP A 187 0.64 -27.62 17.51
CA ASP A 187 0.01 -28.64 18.35
C ASP A 187 -1.52 -28.45 18.48
N ASP A 188 -2.00 -27.21 18.29
CA ASP A 188 -3.43 -26.85 18.30
C ASP A 188 -4.05 -26.85 16.88
N GLY A 189 -3.25 -27.16 15.86
CA GLY A 189 -3.67 -27.27 14.46
C GLY A 189 -3.59 -25.98 13.63
N PHE A 190 -2.85 -24.96 14.09
CA PHE A 190 -2.58 -23.71 13.35
C PHE A 190 -1.17 -23.70 12.74
N ASP A 191 -0.96 -22.95 11.63
CA ASP A 191 0.39 -22.75 11.06
C ASP A 191 0.82 -21.29 11.12
N GLY A 192 1.29 -20.68 10.02
CA GLY A 192 1.76 -19.31 9.98
C GLY A 192 0.63 -18.29 9.91
N LEU A 193 0.88 -17.05 10.33
CA LEU A 193 -0.04 -15.95 10.03
C LEU A 193 0.27 -15.35 8.64
N PHE A 194 1.55 -15.20 8.29
CA PHE A 194 1.98 -14.52 7.08
C PHE A 194 3.20 -15.20 6.43
N ASP A 195 2.95 -16.19 5.59
CA ASP A 195 3.96 -17.09 5.04
C ASP A 195 4.28 -16.79 3.56
N MET A 196 5.56 -16.87 3.18
CA MET A 196 6.08 -16.60 1.83
C MET A 196 7.05 -17.71 1.39
N LYS A 197 6.77 -18.35 0.25
CA LYS A 197 7.48 -19.54 -0.23
C LYS A 197 7.72 -19.45 -1.73
N ASP A 198 8.59 -20.33 -2.23
CA ASP A 198 8.79 -20.61 -3.66
C ASP A 198 8.90 -19.34 -4.53
N ASN A 199 10.01 -18.62 -4.41
CA ASN A 199 10.28 -17.41 -5.19
C ASN A 199 9.22 -16.31 -4.99
N THR A 200 8.83 -15.97 -3.76
CA THR A 200 7.96 -14.82 -3.46
C THR A 200 8.77 -13.56 -3.20
N GLN A 201 8.49 -12.45 -3.90
CA GLN A 201 9.27 -11.20 -3.79
C GLN A 201 8.44 -9.92 -3.85
N TYR A 202 9.03 -8.82 -3.35
CA TYR A 202 8.42 -7.47 -3.34
C TYR A 202 7.12 -7.40 -2.55
N VAL A 203 7.20 -7.81 -1.28
CA VAL A 203 6.06 -7.86 -0.37
C VAL A 203 6.21 -6.79 0.70
N THR A 204 5.11 -6.15 1.10
CA THR A 204 5.06 -5.27 2.26
C THR A 204 3.88 -5.63 3.13
N LEU A 205 4.15 -5.84 4.42
CA LEU A 205 3.17 -5.96 5.49
C LEU A 205 3.27 -4.71 6.37
N SER A 206 2.23 -3.90 6.38
CA SER A 206 2.21 -2.64 7.11
C SER A 206 1.00 -2.45 7.99
N TYR A 207 1.16 -1.71 9.09
CA TYR A 207 0.06 -1.33 9.99
C TYR A 207 -0.85 -2.50 10.38
N SER A 208 -0.31 -3.71 10.50
CA SER A 208 -1.10 -4.92 10.70
C SER A 208 -0.89 -5.49 12.09
N ILE A 209 -1.86 -6.24 12.60
CA ILE A 209 -1.74 -6.97 13.86
C ILE A 209 -1.56 -8.45 13.56
N LEU A 210 -0.57 -9.08 14.18
CA LEU A 210 -0.33 -10.51 14.19
C LEU A 210 -0.35 -10.98 15.64
N ARG A 211 -1.28 -11.85 16.01
CA ARG A 211 -1.44 -12.21 17.42
C ARG A 211 -1.84 -13.65 17.70
N ASN A 212 -1.56 -14.08 18.94
CA ASN A 212 -2.02 -15.32 19.54
C ASN A 212 -1.63 -16.58 18.72
N SER A 213 -0.45 -16.56 18.11
CA SER A 213 0.01 -17.61 17.20
C SER A 213 1.34 -18.22 17.61
N GLY A 214 1.48 -19.53 17.40
CA GLY A 214 2.76 -20.22 17.47
C GLY A 214 3.80 -19.71 16.45
N ARG A 215 3.34 -19.16 15.31
CA ARG A 215 4.18 -18.77 14.17
C ARG A 215 3.66 -17.47 13.55
N GLY A 216 4.48 -16.43 13.55
CA GLY A 216 4.18 -15.18 12.84
C GLY A 216 4.21 -15.36 11.33
N GLY A 217 5.33 -15.84 10.78
CA GLY A 217 5.49 -16.02 9.34
C GLY A 217 6.90 -16.41 8.92
N LEU A 218 7.03 -17.25 7.91
CA LEU A 218 8.32 -17.59 7.27
C LEU A 218 8.50 -16.96 5.89
N ILE A 219 9.75 -16.77 5.50
CA ILE A 219 10.20 -16.36 4.18
C ILE A 219 11.21 -17.41 3.71
N GLY A 220 10.78 -18.25 2.77
CA GLY A 220 11.47 -19.46 2.31
C GLY A 220 11.21 -20.66 3.20
N SER A 221 10.73 -21.77 2.63
CA SER A 221 10.29 -22.95 3.41
C SER A 221 11.42 -23.87 3.88
N SER A 222 12.58 -23.83 3.21
CA SER A 222 13.77 -24.65 3.50
C SER A 222 15.06 -23.82 3.38
N GLU A 223 16.18 -24.33 3.91
CA GLU A 223 17.51 -23.70 3.78
C GLU A 223 18.03 -23.64 2.33
N THR A 224 17.32 -24.24 1.37
CA THR A 224 17.64 -24.19 -0.06
C THR A 224 16.76 -23.21 -0.83
N GLN A 225 15.69 -22.69 -0.24
CA GLN A 225 14.78 -21.71 -0.86
C GLN A 225 15.17 -20.27 -0.51
N LEU A 226 16.23 -19.80 -1.15
CA LEU A 226 16.89 -18.52 -0.84
C LEU A 226 16.50 -17.38 -1.78
N ASP A 227 15.61 -17.65 -2.73
CA ASP A 227 15.11 -16.73 -3.76
C ASP A 227 13.90 -15.89 -3.31
N ASN A 228 13.37 -16.15 -2.11
CA ASN A 228 12.37 -15.31 -1.48
C ASN A 228 13.03 -14.05 -0.95
N GLY A 229 12.42 -12.87 -1.12
CA GLY A 229 13.05 -11.65 -0.63
C GLY A 229 12.53 -10.35 -1.19
N TYR A 230 13.16 -9.26 -0.73
CA TYR A 230 12.62 -7.91 -0.81
C TYR A 230 11.28 -7.83 -0.09
N VAL A 231 11.34 -7.98 1.25
CA VAL A 231 10.15 -7.92 2.11
C VAL A 231 10.26 -6.77 3.09
N THR A 232 9.17 -6.02 3.28
CA THR A 232 9.10 -4.95 4.28
C THR A 232 8.06 -5.30 5.34
N PHE A 233 8.43 -5.13 6.61
CA PHE A 233 7.52 -5.17 7.74
C PHE A 233 7.62 -3.85 8.47
N HIS A 234 6.54 -3.05 8.50
CA HIS A 234 6.57 -1.83 9.28
C HIS A 234 5.28 -1.48 10.00
N HIS A 235 5.42 -0.83 11.15
CA HIS A 235 4.27 -0.37 11.94
C HIS A 235 3.30 -1.50 12.34
N ASN A 236 3.76 -2.74 12.36
CA ASN A 236 2.94 -3.88 12.75
C ASN A 236 2.99 -4.08 14.27
N LEU A 237 1.90 -4.59 14.83
CA LEU A 237 1.84 -5.12 16.18
C LEU A 237 2.00 -6.64 16.14
N TYR A 238 3.03 -7.16 16.79
CA TYR A 238 3.16 -8.58 17.10
C TYR A 238 2.82 -8.78 18.57
N GLU A 239 1.72 -9.45 18.87
CA GLU A 239 1.22 -9.61 20.24
C GLU A 239 1.03 -11.09 20.59
N ASN A 240 1.72 -11.58 21.63
CA ASN A 240 1.61 -12.98 22.07
C ASN A 240 1.87 -13.96 20.91
N VAL A 241 3.08 -13.86 20.34
CA VAL A 241 3.53 -14.72 19.24
C VAL A 241 4.74 -15.52 19.70
N ASP A 242 4.76 -16.82 19.47
CA ASP A 242 5.88 -17.64 19.93
C ASP A 242 7.15 -17.36 19.13
N SER A 243 7.07 -17.45 17.80
CA SER A 243 8.25 -17.32 16.95
C SER A 243 7.98 -16.89 15.52
N ARG A 244 9.05 -16.74 14.74
CA ARG A 244 9.03 -16.44 13.30
C ARG A 244 8.40 -15.07 13.03
N THR A 245 9.06 -13.98 13.47
CA THR A 245 8.53 -12.62 13.28
C THR A 245 9.50 -11.67 12.55
N PRO A 246 10.02 -12.03 11.34
CA PRO A 246 9.81 -13.26 10.59
C PRO A 246 10.92 -14.30 10.82
N LEU A 247 10.72 -15.51 10.30
CA LEU A 247 11.81 -16.43 9.97
C LEU A 247 12.25 -16.14 8.53
N LEU A 248 13.48 -15.66 8.34
CA LEU A 248 14.00 -15.22 7.05
C LEU A 248 15.15 -16.11 6.59
N ARG A 249 14.98 -16.79 5.45
CA ARG A 249 16.03 -17.58 4.78
C ARG A 249 16.45 -16.90 3.48
N GLY A 250 17.74 -16.63 3.33
CA GLY A 250 18.24 -15.84 2.21
C GLY A 250 17.56 -14.47 2.15
N GLY A 251 17.47 -13.89 0.95
CA GLY A 251 16.70 -12.65 0.73
C GLY A 251 17.12 -11.43 1.57
N VAL A 252 16.34 -10.37 1.41
CA VAL A 252 16.48 -9.10 2.14
C VAL A 252 15.15 -8.75 2.77
N ALA A 253 15.17 -8.41 4.06
CA ALA A 253 14.01 -7.85 4.75
C ALA A 253 14.34 -6.52 5.43
N HIS A 254 13.45 -5.53 5.29
CA HIS A 254 13.49 -4.29 6.06
C HIS A 254 12.37 -4.30 7.10
N ILE A 255 12.74 -4.25 8.37
CA ILE A 255 11.86 -4.47 9.51
C ILE A 255 11.99 -3.24 10.40
N TYR A 256 11.02 -2.33 10.35
CA TYR A 256 11.13 -1.06 11.05
C TYR A 256 9.85 -0.55 11.72
N ASN A 257 9.99 0.19 12.82
CA ASN A 257 8.87 0.73 13.60
C ASN A 257 7.76 -0.29 13.96
N ASN A 258 8.08 -1.57 14.07
CA ASN A 258 7.14 -2.58 14.57
C ASN A 258 7.16 -2.58 16.09
N TYR A 259 6.00 -2.88 16.69
CA TYR A 259 5.86 -3.10 18.12
C TYR A 259 5.70 -4.60 18.39
N TYR A 260 6.66 -5.19 19.11
CA TYR A 260 6.62 -6.57 19.55
C TYR A 260 6.32 -6.60 21.04
N MET A 261 5.24 -7.27 21.43
CA MET A 261 4.82 -7.43 22.82
C MET A 261 4.54 -8.90 23.09
N LYS A 262 5.27 -9.49 24.04
CA LYS A 262 5.18 -10.93 24.38
C LYS A 262 5.55 -11.83 23.20
N LEU A 263 6.77 -11.68 22.71
CA LEU A 263 7.39 -12.67 21.84
C LEU A 263 7.96 -13.81 22.69
N ASN A 264 7.31 -14.98 22.69
CA ASN A 264 7.50 -15.98 23.76
C ASN A 264 8.79 -16.81 23.61
N LYS A 265 9.27 -17.05 22.38
CA LYS A 265 10.44 -17.90 22.11
C LYS A 265 11.56 -17.17 21.39
N SER A 266 11.36 -16.74 20.14
CA SER A 266 12.38 -16.04 19.35
C SER A 266 11.81 -15.24 18.18
N GLY A 267 12.49 -14.17 17.76
CA GLY A 267 11.86 -13.14 16.93
C GLY A 267 12.27 -13.19 15.47
N ILE A 268 12.96 -12.14 15.05
CA ILE A 268 13.56 -12.01 13.74
C ILE A 268 14.69 -13.05 13.65
N ASN A 269 14.42 -14.13 12.93
CA ASN A 269 15.35 -15.24 12.73
C ASN A 269 15.99 -15.14 11.35
N SER A 270 17.11 -14.43 11.25
CA SER A 270 17.90 -14.28 10.02
C SER A 270 18.85 -15.45 9.86
N ARG A 271 18.69 -16.24 8.79
CA ARG A 271 19.44 -17.48 8.56
C ARG A 271 19.67 -17.76 7.07
N ALA A 272 20.51 -18.74 6.76
CA ALA A 272 20.89 -19.09 5.38
C ALA A 272 21.26 -17.90 4.49
N GLY A 273 22.17 -17.06 5.00
CA GLY A 273 22.68 -15.90 4.25
C GLY A 273 21.69 -14.74 4.10
N ALA A 274 20.58 -14.76 4.84
CA ALA A 274 19.62 -13.67 4.89
C ALA A 274 20.21 -12.34 5.32
N HIS A 275 19.59 -11.23 4.89
CA HIS A 275 19.97 -9.87 5.30
C HIS A 275 18.77 -9.13 5.88
N ALA A 276 18.78 -8.90 7.20
CA ALA A 276 17.74 -8.15 7.89
C ALA A 276 18.22 -6.72 8.26
N LYS A 277 17.53 -5.69 7.77
CA LYS A 277 17.67 -4.31 8.28
C LYS A 277 16.62 -4.10 9.36
N VAL A 278 17.04 -3.88 10.61
CA VAL A 278 16.15 -3.86 11.78
C VAL A 278 16.25 -2.51 12.47
N ASP A 279 15.30 -1.61 12.19
CA ASP A 279 15.38 -0.20 12.56
C ASP A 279 14.22 0.29 13.42
N ASN A 280 14.52 0.98 14.53
CA ASN A 280 13.54 1.70 15.34
C ASN A 280 12.31 0.87 15.76
N ASN A 281 12.47 -0.45 15.92
CA ASN A 281 11.42 -1.30 16.47
C ASN A 281 11.39 -1.19 18.00
N TYR A 282 10.24 -1.48 18.60
CA TYR A 282 10.10 -1.56 20.05
C TYR A 282 9.77 -3.00 20.45
N PHE A 283 10.62 -3.59 21.28
CA PHE A 283 10.43 -4.94 21.81
C PHE A 283 10.11 -4.86 23.30
N LYS A 284 9.00 -5.47 23.71
CA LYS A 284 8.52 -5.47 25.09
C LYS A 284 8.22 -6.88 25.58
N ASP A 285 8.64 -7.20 26.79
CA ASP A 285 8.32 -8.47 27.48
C ASP A 285 8.61 -9.70 26.58
N SER A 286 9.75 -9.67 25.91
CA SER A 286 10.05 -10.55 24.77
C SER A 286 11.34 -11.33 24.96
N LYS A 287 11.50 -12.43 24.22
CA LYS A 287 12.68 -13.28 24.28
C LYS A 287 13.33 -13.43 22.91
N ASP A 288 14.68 -13.39 22.89
CA ASP A 288 15.50 -13.74 21.72
C ASP A 288 15.02 -13.04 20.44
N VAL A 289 14.86 -11.72 20.51
CA VAL A 289 14.12 -10.94 19.51
C VAL A 289 14.83 -10.83 18.15
N LEU A 290 16.14 -11.09 18.10
CA LEU A 290 16.95 -11.08 16.89
C LEU A 290 18.10 -12.10 16.97
N GLY A 291 18.34 -12.85 15.91
CA GLY A 291 19.50 -13.72 15.79
C GLY A 291 19.32 -14.79 14.72
N THR A 292 20.12 -15.84 14.82
CA THR A 292 19.91 -17.10 14.08
C THR A 292 19.48 -18.15 15.10
N PHE A 293 18.34 -18.80 14.88
CA PHE A 293 17.78 -19.78 15.82
C PHE A 293 17.40 -21.08 15.12
N TYR A 294 17.60 -22.19 15.84
CA TYR A 294 17.28 -23.56 15.41
C TYR A 294 18.05 -24.02 14.17
N THR A 295 19.23 -23.44 13.91
CA THR A 295 20.14 -23.82 12.83
C THR A 295 21.52 -23.20 13.07
N ASP A 296 22.57 -23.85 12.53
CA ASP A 296 23.93 -23.32 12.43
C ASP A 296 24.17 -22.52 11.13
N THR A 297 23.21 -22.53 10.20
CA THR A 297 23.32 -21.79 8.93
C THR A 297 22.95 -20.33 9.15
N THR A 298 23.96 -19.53 9.52
CA THR A 298 23.79 -18.13 9.91
C THR A 298 23.25 -17.20 8.83
N GLY A 299 22.63 -16.11 9.28
CA GLY A 299 22.27 -14.96 8.47
C GLY A 299 22.93 -13.70 8.99
N TYR A 300 22.58 -12.58 8.37
CA TYR A 300 23.15 -11.27 8.64
C TYR A 300 22.07 -10.26 9.03
N TRP A 301 22.49 -9.25 9.77
CA TRP A 301 21.63 -8.14 10.18
C TRP A 301 22.40 -6.83 10.34
N GLN A 302 21.69 -5.75 10.11
CA GLN A 302 22.09 -4.40 10.47
C GLN A 302 21.02 -3.80 11.38
N VAL A 303 21.42 -3.31 12.54
CA VAL A 303 20.52 -2.78 13.57
C VAL A 303 20.74 -1.29 13.79
N SER A 304 19.66 -0.53 14.02
CA SER A 304 19.73 0.87 14.46
C SER A 304 18.49 1.25 15.28
N GLY A 305 18.66 2.06 16.33
CA GLY A 305 17.56 2.75 17.02
C GLY A 305 16.49 1.88 17.71
N ASN A 306 16.65 0.55 17.80
CA ASN A 306 15.67 -0.33 18.46
C ASN A 306 15.64 -0.12 19.98
N THR A 307 14.46 -0.27 20.59
CA THR A 307 14.28 -0.26 22.04
C THR A 307 13.99 -1.68 22.54
N PHE A 308 14.67 -2.08 23.62
CA PHE A 308 14.52 -3.38 24.28
C PHE A 308 14.02 -3.17 25.71
N ASP A 309 12.71 -3.24 25.92
CA ASP A 309 12.03 -3.15 27.22
C ASP A 309 11.72 -4.55 27.76
N ASN A 310 12.34 -4.93 28.88
CA ASN A 310 12.20 -6.28 29.46
C ASN A 310 12.43 -7.42 28.44
N VAL A 311 13.52 -7.33 27.67
CA VAL A 311 13.91 -8.38 26.72
C VAL A 311 14.92 -9.32 27.36
N THR A 312 14.67 -10.62 27.23
CA THR A 312 15.57 -11.69 27.70
C THR A 312 16.27 -12.38 26.53
N TRP A 313 17.46 -12.90 26.78
CA TRP A 313 18.32 -13.52 25.78
C TRP A 313 18.84 -14.86 26.30
N SER A 314 18.82 -15.88 25.44
CA SER A 314 19.50 -17.15 25.69
C SER A 314 21.02 -17.01 25.54
N SER A 315 21.77 -17.95 26.11
CA SER A 315 23.20 -18.06 25.84
C SER A 315 23.44 -18.63 24.44
N PRO A 316 24.49 -18.21 23.72
CA PRO A 316 24.88 -18.84 22.47
C PRO A 316 25.10 -20.35 22.64
N GLY A 317 24.59 -21.12 21.67
CA GLY A 317 24.73 -22.58 21.58
C GLY A 317 25.16 -23.01 20.19
N THR A 318 24.99 -24.31 19.89
CA THR A 318 25.38 -24.89 18.59
C THR A 318 24.49 -24.44 17.44
N GLU A 319 23.20 -24.27 17.69
CA GLU A 319 22.18 -23.92 16.68
C GLU A 319 21.37 -22.68 17.07
N ASN A 320 21.81 -21.96 18.11
CA ASN A 320 21.17 -20.75 18.60
C ASN A 320 22.23 -19.68 18.82
N HIS A 321 22.13 -18.61 18.04
CA HIS A 321 23.05 -17.50 17.99
C HIS A 321 22.27 -16.19 18.19
N PRO A 322 21.78 -15.92 19.42
CA PRO A 322 21.10 -14.67 19.74
C PRO A 322 22.03 -13.47 19.50
N ALA A 323 21.48 -12.38 18.97
CA ALA A 323 22.24 -11.15 18.71
C ALA A 323 22.50 -10.33 19.99
N GLY A 324 21.62 -10.42 20.99
CA GLY A 324 21.73 -9.68 22.24
C GLY A 324 22.61 -10.34 23.31
N PRO A 325 22.70 -9.76 24.52
CA PRO A 325 21.89 -8.63 25.02
C PRO A 325 22.25 -7.25 24.46
N ASP A 326 23.35 -7.12 23.72
CA ASP A 326 23.77 -5.88 23.05
C ASP A 326 23.93 -6.11 21.53
N PRO A 327 22.82 -6.12 20.75
CA PRO A 327 22.86 -6.41 19.33
C PRO A 327 23.80 -5.50 18.55
N LYS A 328 24.75 -6.10 17.84
CA LYS A 328 25.67 -5.41 16.91
C LYS A 328 25.36 -5.79 15.48
N SER A 329 25.47 -4.82 14.58
CA SER A 329 25.43 -5.06 13.14
C SER A 329 26.62 -5.93 12.73
N ASN A 330 26.37 -6.98 11.95
CA ASN A 330 27.40 -7.85 11.38
C ASN A 330 27.53 -7.69 9.86
N THR A 331 26.71 -6.84 9.25
CA THR A 331 26.74 -6.48 7.84
C THR A 331 26.22 -5.05 7.63
N THR A 332 26.20 -4.62 6.37
CA THR A 332 25.41 -3.46 5.90
C THR A 332 24.36 -3.94 4.92
N VAL A 333 23.13 -3.42 5.03
CA VAL A 333 21.99 -3.77 4.18
C VAL A 333 21.51 -2.51 3.46
N SER A 334 21.43 -2.58 2.13
CA SER A 334 20.94 -1.48 1.29
C SER A 334 19.42 -1.55 1.10
N ILE A 335 18.72 -0.44 1.32
CA ILE A 335 17.27 -0.31 1.12
C ILE A 335 17.00 0.66 -0.05
N PRO A 336 16.40 0.20 -1.15
CA PRO A 336 16.33 0.98 -2.40
C PRO A 336 15.12 1.91 -2.52
N TYR A 337 14.36 2.11 -1.44
CA TYR A 337 13.19 2.99 -1.40
C TYR A 337 13.30 4.04 -0.30
N ALA A 338 12.56 5.13 -0.43
CA ALA A 338 12.46 6.16 0.60
C ALA A 338 11.58 5.68 1.76
N TYR A 339 12.00 5.97 2.99
CA TYR A 339 11.24 5.70 4.21
C TYR A 339 11.56 6.75 5.26
N THR A 340 10.61 6.96 6.16
CA THR A 340 10.75 7.81 7.35
C THR A 340 10.62 6.91 8.56
N LEU A 341 11.50 7.10 9.55
CA LEU A 341 11.47 6.33 10.79
C LEU A 341 10.88 7.18 11.91
N ASP A 342 9.86 6.66 12.58
CA ASP A 342 9.45 7.19 13.87
C ASP A 342 10.48 6.86 14.94
N ALA A 343 10.53 7.68 16.00
CA ALA A 343 11.34 7.33 17.17
C ALA A 343 10.81 6.05 17.81
N ALA A 344 11.68 5.08 18.13
CA ALA A 344 11.25 3.81 18.70
C ALA A 344 10.42 3.98 19.98
N SER A 345 10.66 5.02 20.78
CA SER A 345 9.94 5.29 22.03
C SER A 345 8.44 5.54 21.86
N CYS A 346 7.98 6.05 20.70
CA CYS A 346 6.58 6.32 20.43
C CYS A 346 5.87 5.21 19.65
N VAL A 347 6.64 4.24 19.12
CA VAL A 347 6.11 3.10 18.37
C VAL A 347 4.99 2.36 19.11
N PRO A 348 5.06 2.10 20.44
CA PRO A 348 3.97 1.44 21.15
C PRO A 348 2.63 2.17 21.05
N SER A 349 2.61 3.49 21.28
CA SER A 349 1.38 4.29 21.19
C SER A 349 0.89 4.45 19.75
N LEU A 350 1.82 4.69 18.82
CA LEU A 350 1.54 4.86 17.40
C LEU A 350 0.88 3.60 16.85
N VAL A 351 1.56 2.45 16.96
CA VAL A 351 1.12 1.16 16.43
C VAL A 351 -0.18 0.71 17.09
N THR A 352 -0.39 0.92 18.39
CA THR A 352 -1.66 0.58 19.05
C THR A 352 -2.85 1.39 18.49
N GLY A 353 -2.59 2.64 18.09
CA GLY A 353 -3.58 3.55 17.52
C GLY A 353 -3.90 3.30 16.05
N THR A 354 -2.94 2.77 15.29
CA THR A 354 -3.03 2.64 13.83
C THR A 354 -3.20 1.21 13.34
N ALA A 355 -2.53 0.23 13.96
CA ALA A 355 -2.46 -1.10 13.39
C ALA A 355 -3.77 -1.89 13.50
N GLY A 356 -4.07 -2.64 12.44
CA GLY A 356 -5.17 -3.59 12.35
C GLY A 356 -6.39 -3.07 11.58
N ALA A 357 -7.34 -3.99 11.36
CA ALA A 357 -8.59 -3.67 10.68
C ALA A 357 -9.48 -2.78 11.57
N GLY A 358 -10.32 -1.97 10.93
CA GLY A 358 -11.26 -1.07 11.62
C GLY A 358 -10.61 0.14 12.28
N LYS A 359 -9.34 0.46 11.94
CA LYS A 359 -8.62 1.62 12.48
C LYS A 359 -8.73 2.88 11.62
N GLY A 360 -9.53 2.83 10.56
CA GLY A 360 -9.69 3.93 9.61
C GLY A 360 -8.42 4.17 8.80
N LEU A 361 -7.62 3.12 8.57
CA LEU A 361 -6.39 3.13 7.77
C LEU A 361 -5.37 4.18 8.20
N LYS A 362 -5.39 4.64 9.45
CA LYS A 362 -4.51 5.71 9.94
C LYS A 362 -3.04 5.33 9.79
N VAL A 363 -2.22 6.26 9.33
CA VAL A 363 -0.78 6.08 9.15
C VAL A 363 0.01 7.05 10.02
N SER A 364 1.29 6.76 10.21
CA SER A 364 2.26 7.69 10.78
C SER A 364 2.59 8.82 9.81
N ASP A 365 2.84 10.02 10.32
CA ASP A 365 3.47 11.12 9.57
C ASP A 365 5.01 11.15 9.70
N GLY A 366 5.58 10.22 10.47
CA GLY A 366 7.01 10.12 10.71
C GLY A 366 7.54 11.04 11.83
N ASP A 367 6.64 11.68 12.57
CA ASP A 367 6.95 12.50 13.75
C ASP A 367 6.12 12.06 14.97
N CYS A 368 6.02 10.75 15.17
CA CYS A 368 5.30 10.13 16.29
C CYS A 368 3.82 10.51 16.38
N SER A 369 3.23 10.91 15.25
CA SER A 369 1.86 11.38 15.14
C SER A 369 1.12 10.63 14.04
N THR A 370 -0.22 10.64 14.11
CA THR A 370 -1.06 9.86 13.17
C THR A 370 -1.87 10.78 12.27
N THR A 371 -1.98 10.41 11.00
CA THR A 371 -2.86 11.03 10.02
C THR A 371 -3.81 10.00 9.43
N THR A 372 -4.99 10.43 9.02
CA THR A 372 -5.91 9.57 8.26
C THR A 372 -5.60 9.77 6.78
N PRO A 373 -5.28 8.72 6.01
CA PRO A 373 -5.13 8.85 4.58
C PRO A 373 -6.47 9.25 3.97
N THR A 374 -6.48 10.32 3.19
CA THR A 374 -7.66 10.71 2.41
C THR A 374 -7.90 9.62 1.36
N PRO A 375 -9.09 9.01 1.27
CA PRO A 375 -9.40 8.11 0.17
C PRO A 375 -9.29 8.90 -1.14
N ASP A 376 -8.59 8.32 -2.12
CA ASP A 376 -8.55 8.87 -3.47
C ASP A 376 -9.99 8.82 -4.02
N PRO A 377 -10.56 9.91 -4.57
CA PRO A 377 -11.96 9.91 -4.98
C PRO A 377 -12.19 8.87 -6.10
N THR A 378 -12.97 7.83 -5.84
CA THR A 378 -13.53 6.97 -6.89
C THR A 378 -14.57 7.75 -7.67
N ASP A 379 -14.26 8.10 -8.91
CA ASP A 379 -15.17 8.80 -9.83
C ASP A 379 -16.09 7.80 -10.56
N PRO A 380 -17.43 7.87 -10.41
CA PRO A 380 -18.37 7.21 -11.32
C PRO A 380 -18.68 8.15 -12.50
N THR A 381 -18.14 7.88 -13.68
CA THR A 381 -18.38 8.62 -14.95
C THR A 381 -19.70 8.18 -15.64
N PRO A 382 -20.27 8.91 -16.65
CA PRO A 382 -19.67 9.98 -17.48
C PRO A 382 -20.56 11.22 -17.80
N ASN A 383 -19.93 12.39 -17.98
CA ASN A 383 -20.24 13.31 -19.10
C ASN A 383 -19.05 14.27 -19.37
N PRO A 384 -18.84 14.74 -20.61
CA PRO A 384 -17.54 15.16 -21.09
C PRO A 384 -17.28 16.64 -20.82
N THR A 385 -16.37 16.91 -19.89
CA THR A 385 -15.38 17.97 -20.02
C THR A 385 -14.15 17.52 -19.23
N ASP A 386 -13.10 17.25 -20.00
CA ASP A 386 -11.71 16.94 -19.68
C ASP A 386 -11.08 17.85 -18.58
N PRO A 387 -9.89 17.56 -18.04
CA PRO A 387 -9.59 16.65 -16.93
C PRO A 387 -8.94 17.40 -15.74
N THR A 388 -9.00 16.85 -14.52
CA THR A 388 -8.12 17.30 -13.42
C THR A 388 -7.46 16.11 -12.72
N ASP A 389 -6.15 15.99 -12.96
CA ASP A 389 -5.16 15.11 -12.34
C ASP A 389 -3.94 16.00 -11.97
N PRO A 390 -3.01 15.55 -11.12
CA PRO A 390 -3.05 15.37 -9.66
C PRO A 390 -2.76 16.72 -8.96
N THR A 391 -2.74 16.75 -7.61
CA THR A 391 -2.54 17.94 -6.78
C THR A 391 -1.42 18.87 -7.26
N THR A 392 -1.82 19.89 -8.02
CA THR A 392 -1.05 21.09 -8.30
C THR A 392 -0.64 21.72 -6.97
N PRO A 393 0.64 22.12 -6.77
CA PRO A 393 0.99 23.01 -5.69
C PRO A 393 0.05 24.22 -5.75
N GLY A 394 -0.73 24.48 -4.70
CA GLY A 394 -1.73 25.55 -4.73
C GLY A 394 -1.07 26.88 -5.10
N GLY A 395 -1.49 27.50 -6.21
CA GLY A 395 -0.92 28.76 -6.68
C GLY A 395 -1.07 28.96 -8.19
N THR A 396 -0.78 30.17 -8.67
CA THR A 396 -0.74 30.49 -10.11
C THR A 396 0.49 29.84 -10.74
N ASN A 397 0.31 29.06 -11.82
CA ASN A 397 1.43 28.52 -12.61
C ASN A 397 2.19 29.68 -13.28
N LEU A 398 3.40 29.94 -12.79
CA LEU A 398 4.27 31.04 -13.22
C LEU A 398 4.94 30.77 -14.57
N SER A 399 4.85 29.54 -15.08
CA SER A 399 5.38 29.19 -16.41
C SER A 399 4.49 29.73 -17.52
N LEU A 400 3.18 29.85 -17.30
CA LEU A 400 2.23 30.40 -18.27
C LEU A 400 2.58 31.87 -18.57
N GLY A 401 2.92 32.16 -19.82
CA GLY A 401 3.34 33.50 -20.25
C GLY A 401 4.82 33.85 -20.04
N ALA A 402 5.63 32.92 -19.50
CA ALA A 402 7.08 33.06 -19.41
C ALA A 402 7.76 32.91 -20.80
N GLY A 403 9.09 33.00 -20.84
CA GLY A 403 9.91 32.52 -21.95
C GLY A 403 10.39 31.08 -21.74
N ALA A 404 10.87 30.41 -22.79
CA ALA A 404 11.62 29.16 -22.65
C ALA A 404 12.72 29.03 -23.70
N ASP A 405 13.73 28.25 -23.35
CA ASP A 405 14.80 27.77 -24.21
C ASP A 405 15.32 26.41 -23.70
N GLY A 406 16.29 25.81 -24.38
CA GLY A 406 16.80 24.50 -24.01
C GLY A 406 18.04 24.10 -24.81
N SER A 407 18.51 22.87 -24.62
CA SER A 407 19.73 22.37 -25.24
C SER A 407 19.52 21.97 -26.71
N SER A 408 18.62 21.02 -26.95
CA SER A 408 18.26 20.51 -28.28
C SER A 408 16.76 20.26 -28.35
N LYS A 409 16.23 20.08 -29.56
CA LYS A 409 14.84 19.69 -29.77
C LYS A 409 14.67 18.77 -30.98
N ALA A 410 13.78 17.79 -30.85
CA ALA A 410 13.36 16.93 -31.95
C ALA A 410 12.51 17.71 -32.97
N SER A 411 12.50 17.25 -34.23
CA SER A 411 11.67 17.85 -35.28
C SER A 411 10.19 17.84 -34.89
N GLY A 412 9.48 18.94 -35.18
CA GLY A 412 8.06 19.08 -34.85
C GLY A 412 7.76 19.49 -33.40
N THR A 413 8.77 19.79 -32.57
CA THR A 413 8.58 20.26 -31.19
C THR A 413 9.14 21.68 -30.97
N SER A 414 8.73 22.33 -29.89
CA SER A 414 9.21 23.66 -29.49
C SER A 414 9.46 23.72 -27.98
N TYR A 415 10.42 24.55 -27.55
CA TYR A 415 10.55 24.91 -26.13
C TYR A 415 9.32 25.66 -25.61
N GLY A 416 8.53 26.27 -26.51
CA GLY A 416 7.25 26.90 -26.21
C GLY A 416 6.26 25.97 -25.52
N ASN A 417 6.30 24.70 -25.90
CA ASN A 417 5.27 23.72 -25.58
C ASN A 417 5.24 23.35 -24.10
N VAL A 418 6.34 23.51 -23.35
CA VAL A 418 6.38 23.16 -21.92
C VAL A 418 5.66 24.15 -21.00
N ARG A 419 4.95 25.13 -21.55
CA ARG A 419 4.42 26.25 -20.78
C ARG A 419 3.19 26.90 -21.41
N ASP A 420 2.52 26.20 -22.32
CA ASP A 420 1.33 26.70 -23.00
C ASP A 420 0.04 26.19 -22.34
N GLY A 421 0.16 25.27 -21.39
CA GLY A 421 -0.96 24.68 -20.67
C GLY A 421 -1.68 23.60 -21.48
N ASP A 422 -1.08 23.12 -22.58
CA ASP A 422 -1.64 22.11 -23.47
C ASP A 422 -0.86 20.79 -23.40
N LEU A 423 -1.45 19.80 -22.72
CA LEU A 423 -0.87 18.45 -22.60
C LEU A 423 -0.80 17.69 -23.93
N GLY A 424 -1.44 18.19 -24.99
CA GLY A 424 -1.35 17.68 -26.35
C GLY A 424 -0.08 18.10 -27.10
N THR A 425 0.63 19.14 -26.62
CA THR A 425 1.93 19.54 -27.15
C THR A 425 3.06 19.16 -26.19
N TYR A 426 4.30 19.10 -26.71
CA TYR A 426 5.45 18.78 -25.87
C TYR A 426 6.76 19.29 -26.45
N TRP A 427 7.74 19.48 -25.58
CA TRP A 427 9.16 19.51 -25.95
C TRP A 427 9.76 18.11 -25.82
N SER A 428 10.62 17.74 -26.77
CA SER A 428 11.41 16.52 -26.74
C SER A 428 12.84 16.86 -27.12
N PRO A 429 13.87 16.43 -26.38
CA PRO A 429 15.25 16.57 -26.80
C PRO A 429 15.57 15.66 -28.00
N ALA A 430 16.74 15.87 -28.62
CA ALA A 430 17.18 15.06 -29.77
C ALA A 430 17.63 13.62 -29.40
N GLY A 431 17.76 13.31 -28.10
CA GLY A 431 18.14 11.99 -27.59
C GLY A 431 17.49 11.69 -26.24
N SER A 432 18.05 10.76 -25.47
CA SER A 432 17.52 10.38 -24.14
C SER A 432 17.89 11.35 -23.01
N THR A 433 18.65 12.40 -23.31
CA THR A 433 19.02 13.46 -22.35
C THR A 433 18.86 14.83 -23.00
N GLY A 434 18.71 15.85 -22.17
CA GLY A 434 18.57 17.23 -22.62
C GLY A 434 18.01 18.13 -21.54
N SER A 435 17.95 19.43 -21.82
CA SER A 435 17.46 20.41 -20.86
C SER A 435 16.48 21.36 -21.50
N VAL A 436 15.43 21.71 -20.75
CA VAL A 436 14.48 22.77 -21.09
C VAL A 436 14.36 23.72 -19.90
N SER A 437 14.18 25.01 -20.17
CA SER A 437 14.16 26.04 -19.13
C SER A 437 12.95 26.94 -19.28
N VAL A 438 12.41 27.39 -18.15
CA VAL A 438 11.45 28.50 -18.07
C VAL A 438 12.21 29.75 -17.61
N LYS A 439 11.93 30.91 -18.21
CA LYS A 439 12.61 32.17 -17.92
C LYS A 439 11.68 33.38 -17.85
N TRP A 440 11.96 34.30 -16.94
CA TRP A 440 11.16 35.49 -16.65
C TRP A 440 11.96 36.78 -16.90
N PRO A 441 11.28 37.89 -17.25
CA PRO A 441 11.93 39.19 -17.48
C PRO A 441 12.49 39.81 -16.19
N SER A 442 12.05 39.37 -15.02
CA SER A 442 12.53 39.77 -13.69
C SER A 442 12.68 38.55 -12.78
N ALA A 443 13.44 38.70 -11.69
CA ALA A 443 13.60 37.63 -10.71
C ALA A 443 12.24 37.22 -10.13
N THR A 444 11.94 35.92 -10.20
CA THR A 444 10.66 35.32 -9.81
C THR A 444 10.94 34.28 -8.73
N SER A 445 10.14 34.30 -7.66
CA SER A 445 10.27 33.35 -6.56
C SER A 445 9.57 32.04 -6.92
N VAL A 446 10.30 30.93 -6.89
CA VAL A 446 9.79 29.59 -7.16
C VAL A 446 10.15 28.68 -6.00
N SER A 447 9.18 27.92 -5.50
CA SER A 447 9.36 26.94 -4.43
C SER A 447 8.74 25.58 -4.75
N ALA A 448 8.02 25.45 -5.88
CA ALA A 448 7.62 24.16 -6.43
C ALA A 448 7.62 24.13 -7.95
N VAL A 449 7.79 22.93 -8.49
CA VAL A 449 7.82 22.62 -9.92
C VAL A 449 6.95 21.40 -10.16
N THR A 450 6.21 21.38 -11.27
CA THR A 450 5.53 20.17 -11.75
C THR A 450 5.98 19.87 -13.17
N ILE A 451 6.49 18.66 -13.38
CA ILE A 451 6.83 18.15 -14.71
C ILE A 451 5.73 17.20 -15.15
N ARG A 452 5.13 17.45 -16.31
CA ARG A 452 4.13 16.57 -16.91
C ARG A 452 4.68 15.95 -18.19
N GLU A 453 4.52 14.65 -18.35
CA GLU A 453 4.87 13.94 -19.58
C GLU A 453 3.69 13.95 -20.56
N ALA A 454 4.00 13.98 -21.85
CA ALA A 454 2.99 13.85 -22.90
C ALA A 454 2.31 12.47 -22.84
N ALA A 455 1.06 12.41 -23.27
CA ALA A 455 0.33 11.14 -23.37
C ALA A 455 1.10 10.10 -24.21
N GLY A 456 1.25 8.90 -23.69
CA GLY A 456 2.00 7.80 -24.30
C GLY A 456 3.52 7.85 -24.06
N ALA A 457 4.01 8.81 -23.29
CA ALA A 457 5.42 8.91 -22.89
C ALA A 457 5.62 8.91 -21.36
N GLN A 458 4.58 8.55 -20.60
CA GLN A 458 4.67 8.50 -19.14
C GLN A 458 5.68 7.45 -18.67
N GLY A 459 6.52 7.82 -17.70
CA GLY A 459 7.57 6.97 -17.12
C GLY A 459 8.85 6.89 -17.96
N VAL A 460 8.99 7.72 -19.01
CA VAL A 460 10.21 7.74 -19.84
C VAL A 460 11.31 8.54 -19.16
N ILE A 461 10.96 9.65 -18.51
CA ILE A 461 11.89 10.49 -17.76
C ILE A 461 12.46 9.68 -16.58
N GLY A 462 13.76 9.39 -16.63
CA GLY A 462 14.51 8.69 -15.60
C GLY A 462 15.05 9.69 -14.58
N SER A 463 16.36 9.94 -14.55
CA SER A 463 17.01 10.87 -13.63
C SER A 463 17.09 12.29 -14.19
N TRP A 464 16.98 13.28 -13.31
CA TRP A 464 17.06 14.69 -13.67
C TRP A 464 17.59 15.58 -12.54
N ARG A 465 17.93 16.82 -12.88
CA ARG A 465 18.23 17.90 -11.92
C ARG A 465 17.57 19.23 -12.32
N LEU A 466 17.12 19.98 -11.31
CA LEU A 466 16.66 21.35 -11.42
C LEU A 466 17.82 22.29 -11.10
N LEU A 467 18.09 23.23 -11.99
CA LEU A 467 19.21 24.17 -11.88
C LEU A 467 18.71 25.60 -11.85
N ASN A 468 19.32 26.42 -11.00
CA ASN A 468 19.31 27.87 -11.20
C ASN A 468 20.28 28.18 -12.36
N ALA A 469 19.75 28.57 -13.51
CA ALA A 469 20.57 28.77 -14.71
C ALA A 469 21.45 30.02 -14.63
N ASP A 470 21.14 30.96 -13.73
CA ASP A 470 21.95 32.16 -13.52
C ASP A 470 23.24 31.84 -12.74
N THR A 471 23.21 30.84 -11.85
CA THR A 471 24.33 30.48 -10.95
C THR A 471 24.94 29.10 -11.20
N GLY A 472 24.24 28.23 -11.93
CA GLY A 472 24.60 26.81 -12.09
C GLY A 472 24.32 25.95 -10.86
N ALA A 473 23.70 26.50 -9.81
CA ALA A 473 23.40 25.76 -8.59
C ALA A 473 22.33 24.70 -8.83
N VAL A 474 22.56 23.46 -8.35
CA VAL A 474 21.57 22.40 -8.33
C VAL A 474 20.59 22.66 -7.18
N LEU A 475 19.35 22.96 -7.51
CA LEU A 475 18.28 23.22 -6.54
C LEU A 475 17.64 21.91 -6.06
N LYS A 476 17.57 20.91 -6.94
CA LYS A 476 17.02 19.59 -6.64
C LYS A 476 17.49 18.56 -7.67
N THR A 477 17.61 17.31 -7.24
CA THR A 477 17.72 16.15 -8.13
C THR A 477 16.55 15.22 -7.88
N GLY A 478 16.15 14.46 -8.89
CA GLY A 478 15.07 13.50 -8.74
C GLY A 478 14.99 12.52 -9.90
N SER A 479 13.91 11.76 -9.91
CA SER A 479 13.58 10.84 -10.99
C SER A 479 12.09 10.82 -11.29
N GLY A 480 11.72 10.48 -12.53
CA GLY A 480 10.32 10.49 -12.97
C GLY A 480 9.76 11.89 -13.20
N ALA A 481 8.57 11.96 -13.79
CA ALA A 481 7.77 13.18 -13.84
C ALA A 481 6.95 13.37 -12.55
N GLY A 482 6.40 14.56 -12.34
CA GLY A 482 5.58 14.89 -11.17
C GLY A 482 5.94 16.21 -10.49
N SER A 483 5.26 16.46 -9.37
CA SER A 483 5.45 17.67 -8.56
C SER A 483 6.59 17.50 -7.55
N VAL A 484 7.45 18.51 -7.43
CA VAL A 484 8.54 18.56 -6.46
C VAL A 484 8.64 19.95 -5.82
N THR A 485 8.93 19.99 -4.53
CA THR A 485 9.28 21.23 -3.84
C THR A 485 10.78 21.49 -3.91
N ILE A 486 11.14 22.76 -3.99
CA ILE A 486 12.51 23.27 -3.91
C ILE A 486 12.56 24.35 -2.82
N PRO A 487 13.73 24.63 -2.21
CA PRO A 487 13.89 25.82 -1.38
C PRO A 487 13.41 27.05 -2.15
N ALA A 488 12.61 27.93 -1.53
CA ALA A 488 12.12 29.14 -2.19
C ALA A 488 13.31 29.94 -2.75
N THR A 489 13.41 29.97 -4.07
CA THR A 489 14.55 30.53 -4.80
C THR A 489 14.05 31.65 -5.68
N SER A 490 14.72 32.81 -5.64
CA SER A 490 14.48 33.93 -6.55
C SER A 490 15.47 33.85 -7.72
N LEU A 491 14.97 33.66 -8.94
CA LEU A 491 15.79 33.45 -10.13
C LEU A 491 15.12 33.99 -11.40
N ARG A 492 15.88 34.24 -12.46
CA ARG A 492 15.34 34.65 -13.77
C ARG A 492 15.16 33.47 -14.71
N LYS A 493 15.83 32.34 -14.47
CA LYS A 493 15.76 31.16 -15.32
C LYS A 493 15.97 29.86 -14.56
N LEU A 494 14.99 28.97 -14.64
CA LEU A 494 15.01 27.63 -14.04
C LEU A 494 15.18 26.60 -15.14
N THR A 495 16.14 25.69 -15.00
CA THR A 495 16.40 24.64 -15.98
C THR A 495 16.05 23.27 -15.41
N PHE A 496 15.24 22.51 -16.13
CA PHE A 496 15.03 21.09 -15.93
C PHE A 496 15.95 20.32 -16.88
N GLU A 497 16.92 19.62 -16.33
CA GLU A 497 17.90 18.83 -17.07
C GLU A 497 17.70 17.34 -16.82
N ILE A 498 17.36 16.62 -17.88
CA ILE A 498 17.23 15.16 -17.89
C ILE A 498 18.62 14.57 -18.08
N THR A 499 19.10 13.86 -17.06
CA THR A 499 20.41 13.20 -17.03
C THR A 499 20.33 11.71 -17.37
N GLY A 500 19.14 11.12 -17.39
CA GLY A 500 18.90 9.77 -17.87
C GLY A 500 17.42 9.51 -18.14
N ALA A 501 17.12 8.73 -19.17
CA ALA A 501 15.76 8.33 -19.55
C ALA A 501 15.79 6.93 -20.18
N SER A 502 14.69 6.20 -20.06
CA SER A 502 14.53 4.86 -20.66
C SER A 502 14.24 4.91 -22.17
N GLY A 503 13.98 6.11 -22.70
CA GLY A 503 13.72 6.41 -24.11
C GLY A 503 13.89 7.92 -24.39
N THR A 504 13.34 8.41 -25.50
CA THR A 504 13.33 9.86 -25.79
C THR A 504 12.18 10.53 -25.01
N PRO A 505 12.46 11.37 -24.01
CA PRO A 505 11.44 11.94 -23.15
C PRO A 505 10.59 13.00 -23.88
N LYS A 506 9.33 13.13 -23.48
CA LYS A 506 8.41 14.17 -23.99
C LYS A 506 7.82 14.93 -22.82
N VAL A 507 8.35 16.13 -22.57
CA VAL A 507 7.85 17.02 -21.52
C VAL A 507 6.70 17.83 -22.11
N ALA A 508 5.48 17.54 -21.66
CA ALA A 508 4.30 18.30 -22.01
C ALA A 508 4.27 19.63 -21.26
N GLU A 509 4.48 19.63 -19.95
CA GLU A 509 4.51 20.86 -19.14
C GLU A 509 5.68 20.88 -18.15
N PHE A 510 6.25 22.07 -17.99
CA PHE A 510 7.21 22.43 -16.94
C PHE A 510 6.62 23.61 -16.18
N GLU A 511 5.75 23.28 -15.23
CA GLU A 511 5.01 24.23 -14.40
C GLU A 511 5.84 24.68 -13.21
N THR A 512 5.65 25.93 -12.77
CA THR A 512 6.41 26.53 -11.66
C THR A 512 5.47 27.31 -10.75
N TYR A 513 5.73 27.28 -9.44
CA TYR A 513 4.83 27.86 -8.44
C TYR A 513 5.60 28.62 -7.36
N ALA A 514 5.04 29.76 -6.93
CA ALA A 514 5.43 30.47 -5.72
C ALA A 514 4.59 29.91 -4.56
N GLY A 515 5.03 28.79 -4.00
CA GLY A 515 4.49 28.25 -2.73
C GLY A 515 4.99 29.00 -1.51
#